data_AF-A0A8T7E569-F1
#
_entry.id   AF-A0A8T7E569-F1
#
_cell.length_a   1.000
_cell.length_b   1.000
_cell.length_c   1.000
_cell.angle_alpha   90.00
_cell.angle_beta   90.00
_cell.angle_gamma   90.00
#
_symmetry.space_group_name_H-M   'P 1'
#
loop_
_entity.id
_entity.type
_entity.pdbx_description
1 polymer ?
#
loop_
_entity_poly.entity_id
_entity_poly.type
_entity_poly.pdbx_seq_one_letter_code
_entity_poly.pdbx_strand_id
1 'polypeptide(L)'
;GDTVVFSARLIPGNERPVKDLYMRLQGRGARVLTDVDVDLPIHASGHPARDELRKMYSWVKPELVVPVHGEDRHMHAAAALAAECDVPRQLVGQNGDLFMLAGQRGIRRGFAPTGRLGRDRDSLVPVTTA
;
A
#
# COMPACT_ATOMS: atom_id res chain seq x y z
N GLY A 1 12.41 17.06 31.17
CA GLY A 1 13.05 16.00 30.37
C GLY A 1 12.53 16.09 28.95
N ASP A 2 13.24 15.46 28.01
CA ASP A 2 12.87 15.47 26.59
C ASP A 2 11.56 14.73 26.35
N THR A 3 10.79 15.19 25.36
CA THR A 3 9.63 14.48 24.83
C THR A 3 9.90 14.13 23.37
N VAL A 4 9.73 12.85 23.02
CA VAL A 4 9.86 12.34 21.66
C VAL A 4 8.49 11.92 21.15
N VAL A 5 8.09 12.48 20.02
CA VAL A 5 6.79 12.18 19.39
C VAL A 5 7.05 11.36 18.12
N PHE A 6 6.47 10.16 18.05
CA PHE A 6 6.48 9.33 16.86
C PHE A 6 5.25 9.64 16.01
N SER A 7 5.39 10.64 15.13
CA SER A 7 4.37 11.05 14.15
C SER A 7 4.33 10.09 12.94
N ALA A 8 4.28 8.79 13.21
CA ALA A 8 4.32 7.72 12.20
C ALA A 8 3.57 6.49 12.67
N ARG A 9 3.01 5.72 11.71
CA ARG A 9 2.52 4.37 11.96
C ARG A 9 3.63 3.33 11.78
N LEU A 10 3.55 2.26 12.55
CA LEU A 10 4.40 1.09 12.34
C LEU A 10 4.08 0.44 11.00
N ILE A 11 5.11 0.31 10.17
CA ILE A 11 5.04 -0.50 8.96
C ILE A 11 5.08 -1.97 9.39
N PRO A 12 4.17 -2.84 8.89
CA PRO A 12 4.17 -4.25 9.22
C PRO A 12 5.55 -4.91 9.07
N GLY A 13 6.00 -5.64 10.10
CA GLY A 13 7.31 -6.27 10.16
C GLY A 13 8.38 -5.47 10.92
N ASN A 14 8.09 -4.23 11.33
CA ASN A 14 9.01 -3.38 12.11
C ASN A 14 8.64 -3.27 13.60
N GLU A 15 7.71 -4.08 14.11
CA GLU A 15 7.14 -3.93 15.45
C GLU A 15 8.21 -4.04 16.54
N ARG A 16 9.11 -5.02 16.42
CA ARG A 16 10.15 -5.29 17.41
C ARG A 16 11.26 -4.22 17.46
N PRO A 17 11.94 -3.88 16.34
CA PRO A 17 12.99 -2.86 16.39
C PRO A 17 12.47 -1.49 16.84
N VAL A 18 11.24 -1.12 16.47
CA VAL A 18 10.61 0.13 16.91
C VAL A 18 10.29 0.11 18.40
N LYS A 19 9.75 -1.00 18.93
CA LYS A 19 9.51 -1.14 20.37
C LYS A 19 10.80 -1.04 21.19
N ASP A 20 11.88 -1.65 20.71
CA ASP A 20 13.19 -1.58 21.38
C ASP A 20 13.73 -0.13 21.42
N LEU A 21 13.48 0.65 20.36
CA LEU A 21 13.81 2.08 20.34
C LEU A 21 13.04 2.85 21.40
N TYR A 22 11.73 2.63 21.54
CA TYR A 22 10.90 3.29 22.55
C TYR A 22 11.43 3.02 23.97
N MET A 23 11.74 1.75 24.27
CA MET A 23 12.26 1.34 25.58
C MET A 23 13.61 2.01 25.88
N ARG A 24 14.50 2.12 24.90
CA ARG A 24 15.80 2.81 25.07
C ARG A 24 15.65 4.30 25.36
N LEU A 25 14.68 4.97 24.73
CA LEU A 25 14.40 6.39 24.98
C LEU A 25 13.79 6.60 26.36
N GLN A 26 12.80 5.79 26.71
CA GLN A 26 12.17 5.81 28.04
C GLN A 26 13.19 5.50 29.15
N GLY A 27 14.08 4.53 28.94
CA GLY A 27 15.16 4.20 29.88
C GLY A 27 16.18 5.33 30.08
N ARG A 28 16.23 6.33 29.18
CA ARG A 28 17.01 7.57 29.33
C ARG A 28 16.22 8.73 29.95
N GLY A 29 14.99 8.47 30.42
CA GLY A 29 14.12 9.47 31.03
C GLY A 29 13.34 10.33 30.04
N ALA A 30 13.35 9.99 28.73
CA ALA A 30 12.53 10.68 27.75
C ALA A 30 11.08 10.21 27.82
N ARG A 31 10.14 11.15 27.71
CA ARG A 31 8.73 10.82 27.51
C ARG A 31 8.50 10.48 26.04
N VAL A 32 8.02 9.28 25.75
CA VAL A 32 7.70 8.85 24.38
C VAL A 32 6.20 8.89 24.18
N LEU A 33 5.76 9.53 23.09
CA LEU A 33 4.37 9.59 22.66
C LEU A 33 4.23 8.95 21.27
N THR A 34 3.24 8.09 21.12
CA THR A 34 2.86 7.41 19.88
C THR A 34 1.41 7.74 19.52
N ASP A 35 0.93 7.25 18.38
CA ASP A 35 -0.44 7.52 17.89
C ASP A 35 -1.54 6.93 18.79
N VAL A 36 -1.21 5.95 19.64
CA VAL A 36 -2.14 5.39 20.64
C VAL A 36 -2.14 6.15 21.97
N ASP A 37 -1.15 7.02 22.21
CA ASP A 37 -0.99 7.75 23.49
C ASP A 37 -1.66 9.14 23.46
N VAL A 38 -2.25 9.53 22.33
CA VAL A 38 -2.80 10.87 22.10
C VAL A 38 -4.24 10.82 21.59
N ASP A 39 -5.08 11.74 22.08
CA ASP A 39 -6.49 11.83 21.65
C ASP A 39 -6.64 12.46 20.25
N LEU A 40 -5.66 13.24 19.82
CA LEU A 40 -5.63 13.88 18.50
C LEU A 40 -4.71 13.10 17.55
N PRO A 41 -5.11 12.88 16.28
CA PRO A 41 -4.26 12.21 15.30
C PRO A 41 -2.97 12.99 15.08
N ILE A 42 -1.83 12.38 15.40
CA ILE A 42 -0.50 12.95 15.15
C ILE A 42 0.12 12.44 13.84
N HIS A 43 -0.57 11.55 13.12
CA HIS A 43 -0.13 10.99 11.85
C HIS A 43 -1.32 10.84 10.90
N ALA A 44 -1.08 11.04 9.61
CA ALA A 44 -2.04 10.79 8.56
C ALA A 44 -1.43 9.84 7.52
N SER A 45 -2.26 8.94 6.98
CA SER A 45 -1.87 8.10 5.85
C SER A 45 -1.54 8.97 4.64
N GLY A 46 -0.47 8.62 3.91
CA GLY A 46 -0.20 9.18 2.58
C GLY A 46 -1.05 8.56 1.46
N HIS A 47 -1.83 7.51 1.76
CA HIS A 47 -2.70 6.82 0.81
C HIS A 47 -4.18 7.12 1.07
N PRO A 48 -4.99 7.26 0.01
CA PRO A 48 -6.41 7.58 0.13
C PRO A 48 -7.20 6.44 0.75
N ALA A 49 -8.13 6.78 1.63
CA ALA A 49 -9.15 5.88 2.15
C ALA A 49 -10.31 5.72 1.14
N ARG A 50 -11.30 4.89 1.50
CA ARG A 50 -12.45 4.58 0.63
C ARG A 50 -13.18 5.83 0.15
N ASP A 51 -13.45 6.79 1.02
CA ASP A 51 -14.25 7.97 0.65
C ASP A 51 -13.49 8.93 -0.27
N GLU A 52 -12.17 9.02 -0.12
CA GLU A 52 -11.31 9.76 -1.05
C GLU A 52 -11.28 9.11 -2.43
N LEU A 53 -11.22 7.77 -2.48
CA LEU A 53 -11.34 7.02 -3.75
C LEU A 53 -12.72 7.18 -4.39
N ARG A 54 -13.81 7.16 -3.61
CA ARG A 54 -15.17 7.43 -4.11
C ARG A 54 -15.26 8.82 -4.73
N LYS A 55 -14.69 9.82 -4.06
CA LYS A 55 -14.64 11.20 -4.54
C LYS A 55 -13.85 11.31 -5.85
N MET A 56 -12.72 10.60 -5.94
CA MET A 56 -11.96 10.51 -7.18
C MET A 56 -12.79 9.90 -8.32
N TYR A 57 -13.49 8.79 -8.08
CA TYR A 57 -14.34 8.16 -9.10
C TYR A 57 -15.50 9.05 -9.55
N SER A 58 -16.12 9.81 -8.65
CA SER A 58 -17.22 10.72 -9.00
C SER A 58 -16.75 11.89 -9.87
N TRP A 59 -15.49 12.32 -9.72
CA TRP A 59 -14.88 13.34 -10.55
C TRP A 59 -14.44 12.82 -11.92
N VAL A 60 -13.70 11.71 -11.93
CA VAL A 60 -13.09 11.15 -13.15
C VAL A 60 -14.11 10.44 -14.03
N LYS A 61 -15.13 9.80 -13.41
CA LYS A 61 -16.15 8.98 -14.08
C LYS A 61 -15.54 7.97 -15.06
N PRO A 62 -14.61 7.10 -14.60
CA PRO A 62 -13.90 6.21 -15.49
C PRO A 62 -14.83 5.12 -16.06
N GLU A 63 -14.62 4.74 -17.32
CA GLU A 63 -15.30 3.58 -17.90
C GLU A 63 -14.67 2.23 -17.51
N LEU A 64 -13.43 2.28 -16.98
CA LEU A 64 -12.63 1.12 -16.62
C LEU A 64 -11.63 1.51 -15.53
N VAL A 65 -11.45 0.64 -14.52
CA VAL A 65 -10.41 0.78 -13.50
C VAL A 65 -9.47 -0.43 -13.51
N VAL A 66 -8.17 -0.16 -13.40
CA VAL A 66 -7.12 -1.15 -13.12
C VAL A 66 -6.53 -0.82 -11.75
N PRO A 67 -6.85 -1.56 -10.68
CA PRO A 67 -6.23 -1.33 -9.38
C PRO A 67 -4.73 -1.62 -9.41
N VAL A 68 -3.95 -0.76 -8.75
CA VAL A 68 -2.48 -0.90 -8.59
C VAL A 68 -2.07 -0.51 -7.17
N HIS A 69 -0.80 -0.76 -6.82
CA HIS A 69 -0.20 -0.41 -5.53
C HIS A 69 -0.87 -1.05 -4.30
N GLY A 70 -0.83 -2.37 -4.23
CA GLY A 70 -1.17 -3.12 -3.03
C GLY A 70 -1.10 -4.62 -3.26
N GLU A 71 -1.22 -5.38 -2.17
CA GLU A 71 -1.41 -6.84 -2.23
C GLU A 71 -2.74 -7.21 -2.89
N ASP A 72 -2.89 -8.47 -3.27
CA ASP A 72 -4.07 -9.02 -3.96
C ASP A 72 -5.41 -8.60 -3.32
N ARG A 73 -5.51 -8.72 -1.99
CA ARG A 73 -6.69 -8.28 -1.22
C ARG A 73 -7.02 -6.80 -1.40
N HIS A 74 -6.02 -5.93 -1.54
CA HIS A 74 -6.22 -4.50 -1.74
C HIS A 74 -6.71 -4.23 -3.17
N MET A 75 -6.17 -4.96 -4.16
CA MET A 75 -6.60 -4.83 -5.55
C MET A 75 -8.07 -5.23 -5.71
N HIS A 76 -8.46 -6.35 -5.09
CA HIS A 76 -9.85 -6.80 -5.06
C HIS A 76 -10.77 -5.81 -4.33
N ALA A 77 -10.35 -5.27 -3.19
CA ALA A 77 -11.13 -4.27 -2.46
C ALA A 77 -11.31 -2.96 -3.25
N ALA A 78 -10.28 -2.51 -3.96
CA ALA A 78 -10.35 -1.31 -4.82
C ALA A 78 -11.24 -1.53 -6.04
N ALA A 79 -11.19 -2.72 -6.67
CA ALA A 79 -12.11 -3.08 -7.75
C ALA A 79 -13.57 -3.11 -7.25
N ALA A 80 -13.83 -3.74 -6.11
CA ALA A 80 -15.17 -3.76 -5.52
C ALA A 80 -15.69 -2.34 -5.25
N LEU A 81 -14.85 -1.46 -4.70
CA LEU A 81 -15.21 -0.07 -4.48
C LEU A 81 -15.52 0.69 -5.78
N ALA A 82 -14.73 0.46 -6.84
CA ALA A 82 -15.01 1.07 -8.14
C ALA A 82 -16.36 0.60 -8.69
N ALA A 83 -16.70 -0.69 -8.54
CA ALA A 83 -18.01 -1.22 -8.93
C ALA A 83 -19.16 -0.61 -8.11
N GLU A 84 -18.97 -0.42 -6.80
CA GLU A 84 -19.93 0.33 -5.94
C GLU A 84 -20.14 1.78 -6.42
N CYS A 85 -19.19 2.35 -7.15
CA CYS A 85 -19.24 3.71 -7.69
C CYS A 85 -19.67 3.75 -9.17
N ASP A 86 -20.38 2.72 -9.62
CA ASP A 86 -20.93 2.60 -10.98
C ASP A 86 -19.87 2.63 -12.10
N VAL A 87 -18.61 2.31 -11.79
CA VAL A 87 -17.59 2.11 -12.83
C VAL A 87 -17.97 0.84 -13.63
N PRO A 88 -18.11 0.90 -14.96
CA PRO A 88 -18.61 -0.23 -15.75
C PRO A 88 -17.70 -1.46 -15.77
N ARG A 89 -16.38 -1.29 -15.54
CA ARG A 89 -15.41 -2.39 -15.66
C ARG A 89 -14.25 -2.25 -14.69
N GLN A 90 -13.85 -3.37 -14.11
CA GLN A 90 -12.65 -3.48 -13.27
C GLN A 90 -11.79 -4.62 -13.76
N LEU A 91 -10.50 -4.37 -13.98
CA LEU A 91 -9.54 -5.38 -14.40
C LEU A 91 -8.53 -5.59 -13.27
N VAL A 92 -8.64 -6.72 -12.56
CA VAL A 92 -7.70 -7.12 -11.50
C VAL A 92 -6.67 -8.08 -12.06
N GLY A 93 -5.42 -7.62 -12.12
CA GLY A 93 -4.29 -8.33 -12.70
C GLY A 93 -3.15 -8.61 -11.72
N GLN A 94 -2.19 -9.38 -12.18
CA GLN A 94 -0.91 -9.61 -11.50
C GLN A 94 0.24 -9.04 -12.33
N ASN A 95 1.43 -8.96 -11.74
CA ASN A 95 2.64 -8.59 -12.47
C ASN A 95 2.81 -9.51 -13.69
N GLY A 96 3.03 -8.91 -14.86
CA GLY A 96 3.24 -9.65 -16.12
C GLY A 96 2.00 -9.80 -16.98
N ASP A 97 0.83 -9.46 -16.45
CA ASP A 97 -0.41 -9.44 -17.23
C ASP A 97 -0.45 -8.26 -18.21
N LEU A 98 -1.00 -8.49 -19.40
CA LEU A 98 -1.26 -7.45 -20.38
C LEU A 98 -2.73 -7.01 -20.30
N PHE A 99 -2.95 -5.74 -19.95
CA PHE A 99 -4.27 -5.13 -19.91
C PHE A 99 -4.64 -4.50 -21.25
N MET A 100 -5.73 -4.96 -21.84
CA MET A 100 -6.30 -4.38 -23.06
C MET A 100 -7.39 -3.39 -22.65
N LEU A 101 -7.14 -2.09 -22.87
CA LEU A 101 -8.00 -0.99 -22.40
C LEU A 101 -9.00 -0.50 -23.45
N ALA A 102 -8.72 -0.74 -24.73
CA ALA A 102 -9.54 -0.33 -25.87
C ALA A 102 -9.83 -1.50 -26.81
N GLY A 103 -10.91 -1.40 -27.59
CA GLY A 103 -11.39 -2.49 -28.43
C GLY A 103 -11.90 -3.66 -27.58
N GLN A 104 -11.29 -4.84 -27.74
CA GLN A 104 -11.60 -6.00 -26.90
C GLN A 104 -10.95 -5.83 -25.51
N ARG A 105 -11.69 -5.19 -24.59
CA ARG A 105 -11.25 -4.96 -23.21
C ARG A 105 -11.07 -6.28 -22.46
N GLY A 106 -9.95 -6.46 -21.78
CA GLY A 106 -9.66 -7.69 -21.03
C GLY A 106 -8.23 -7.79 -20.52
N ILE A 107 -7.87 -8.97 -20.02
CA ILE A 107 -6.53 -9.26 -19.49
C ILE A 107 -5.99 -10.51 -20.20
N ARG A 108 -4.81 -10.41 -20.81
CA ARG A 108 -4.01 -11.57 -21.22
C ARG A 108 -3.02 -11.90 -20.11
N ARG A 109 -3.22 -13.05 -19.47
CA ARG A 109 -2.42 -13.47 -18.30
C ARG A 109 -1.00 -13.85 -18.68
N GLY A 110 -0.03 -13.51 -17.84
CA GLY A 110 1.38 -13.95 -17.97
C GLY A 110 2.02 -13.60 -19.32
N PHE A 111 1.69 -12.43 -19.86
CA PHE A 111 2.18 -11.99 -21.16
C PHE A 111 3.67 -11.63 -21.15
N ALA A 112 4.12 -10.93 -20.11
CA ALA A 112 5.50 -10.50 -19.95
C ALA A 112 6.21 -11.31 -18.85
N PRO A 113 7.52 -11.60 -19.00
CA PRO A 113 8.28 -12.27 -17.96
C PRO A 113 8.39 -11.37 -16.73
N THR A 114 8.20 -11.96 -15.56
CA THR A 114 8.29 -11.25 -14.27
C THR A 114 9.03 -12.07 -13.23
N GLY A 115 9.51 -11.38 -12.21
CA GLY A 115 10.22 -11.96 -11.08
C GLY A 115 10.80 -10.86 -10.21
N ARG A 116 11.44 -11.26 -9.11
CA ARG A 116 12.19 -10.33 -8.26
C ARG A 116 13.67 -10.57 -8.47
N LEU A 117 14.42 -9.47 -8.58
CA LEU A 117 15.88 -9.49 -8.53
C LEU A 117 16.30 -8.85 -7.20
N GLY A 118 17.12 -9.56 -6.44
CA GLY A 118 17.77 -9.06 -5.23
C GLY A 118 19.14 -8.49 -5.59
N ARG A 119 19.60 -7.50 -4.83
CA ARG A 119 20.95 -6.96 -5.00
C ARG A 119 21.92 -7.74 -4.13
N ASP A 120 22.84 -8.47 -4.76
CA ASP A 120 23.99 -9.09 -4.11
C ASP A 120 25.27 -8.33 -4.49
N ARG A 121 25.76 -7.52 -3.55
CA ARG A 121 26.87 -6.57 -3.72
C ARG A 121 26.65 -5.65 -4.94
N ASP A 122 27.29 -5.98 -6.05
CA ASP A 122 27.28 -5.23 -7.31
C ASP A 122 26.49 -5.92 -8.43
N SER A 123 25.82 -7.03 -8.12
CA SER A 123 25.03 -7.81 -9.08
C SER A 123 23.56 -7.91 -8.68
N LEU A 124 22.70 -8.10 -9.68
CA LEU A 124 21.30 -8.44 -9.49
C LEU A 124 21.11 -9.93 -9.71
N VAL A 125 20.60 -10.64 -8.71
CA VAL A 125 20.38 -12.08 -8.75
C VAL A 125 18.90 -12.41 -8.57
N PRO A 126 18.34 -13.41 -9.28
CA PRO A 126 16.97 -13.84 -9.06
C PRO A 126 16.72 -14.21 -7.60
N VAL A 127 15.65 -13.66 -7.02
CA VAL A 127 15.17 -14.07 -5.70
C VAL A 127 14.31 -15.32 -5.90
N THR A 128 14.90 -16.49 -5.66
CA THR A 128 14.13 -17.72 -5.47
C THR A 128 13.43 -17.63 -4.12
N THR A 129 12.15 -17.27 -4.13
CA THR A 129 11.31 -17.42 -2.94
C THR A 129 11.19 -18.91 -2.62
N ALA A 130 11.52 -19.30 -1.40
CA ALA A 130 11.03 -20.55 -0.80
C ALA A 130 9.52 -20.43 -0.53
#